data_AF-A0A078IXK5-F1
#
_entry.id   AF-A0A078IXK5-F1
#
_cell.length_a   1.000
_cell.length_b   1.000
_cell.length_c   1.000
_cell.angle_alpha   90.00
_cell.angle_beta   90.00
_cell.angle_gamma   90.00
#
_symmetry.space_group_name_H-M   'P 1'
#
loop_
_entity.id
_entity.type
_entity.pdbx_description
1 polymer ?
#
loop_
_entity_poly.entity_id
_entity_poly.type
_entity_poly.pdbx_seq_one_letter_code
_entity_poly.pdbx_strand_id
1 'polypeptide(L)'
;MASCNTKTGTLAQGFIGQNRRNQYEKELQRGSIYTLTNFYASNSKVMYHVADQRLVICISHPSALSKDEEDIEGILTERFRARSFSEFEANCDLRGDLHDVVGHLKLVDGQSLHQHPVLCTNDDSTSRKVMVHLQLKDGPVMNVYLWDEAAESFRLKFDSSAATPTVLLVTTVNPKRLDGKLCLSSMSSSRVFLDEEVDPTNEYLAWLTTNPSVTSLVNPVEVVKAETLKIGEIAAFLKRQPAQVAYFDCIATIDDVKLGTEWYYIACKDCQTKLNCGPTTLLCPKCGNENATAVANDNVYTNHLLSVYDNDEQCTFIILGDAGKDLTGRKATELIDAYVQENGGDAAELEVPLPQCFIDTIGQTKKFRIKVAHYNFTSTRLSLIATKIVSPSELPPKNPPLKTPPGTEVENTELAESSGGGASAIDDQKKAKRTKRSG
;
A
#
# COMPACT_ATOMS: atom_id res chain seq x y z
N MET A 1 8.17 -25.37 7.65
CA MET A 1 7.09 -26.22 8.16
C MET A 1 6.42 -26.85 6.95
N ALA A 2 6.08 -28.13 7.02
CA ALA A 2 5.36 -28.81 5.95
C ALA A 2 4.03 -29.32 6.51
N SER A 3 3.00 -29.37 5.68
CA SER A 3 1.75 -30.07 5.99
C SER A 3 1.60 -31.27 5.06
N CYS A 4 0.96 -32.33 5.53
CA CYS A 4 0.69 -33.53 4.75
C CYS A 4 -0.76 -34.01 4.97
N ASN A 5 -1.35 -34.58 3.92
CA ASN A 5 -2.61 -35.30 4.04
C ASN A 5 -2.31 -36.73 4.48
N THR A 6 -3.07 -37.22 5.46
CA THR A 6 -2.96 -38.61 5.93
C THR A 6 -3.99 -39.49 5.25
N LYS A 7 -3.74 -40.81 5.22
CA LYS A 7 -4.69 -41.81 4.74
C LYS A 7 -6.03 -41.80 5.49
N THR A 8 -6.04 -41.34 6.74
CA THR A 8 -7.26 -41.15 7.53
C THR A 8 -8.04 -39.88 7.17
N GLY A 9 -7.61 -39.15 6.14
CA GLY A 9 -8.27 -37.93 5.69
C GLY A 9 -8.06 -36.73 6.62
N THR A 10 -7.00 -36.72 7.42
CA THR A 10 -6.65 -35.58 8.28
C THR A 10 -5.49 -34.79 7.70
N LEU A 11 -5.51 -33.46 7.87
CA LEU A 11 -4.36 -32.62 7.59
C LEU A 11 -3.43 -32.65 8.80
N ALA A 12 -2.17 -32.94 8.57
CA ALA A 12 -1.15 -33.02 9.59
C ALA A 12 0.00 -32.06 9.34
N GLN A 13 0.62 -31.58 10.41
CA GLN A 13 1.82 -30.76 10.36
C GLN A 13 3.05 -31.63 10.62
N GLY A 14 4.07 -31.50 9.77
CA GLY A 14 5.38 -32.11 9.91
C GLY A 14 6.45 -31.09 10.31
N PHE A 15 7.36 -31.51 11.18
CA PHE A 15 8.53 -30.76 11.63
C PHE A 15 9.82 -31.56 11.43
N ILE A 16 10.80 -30.89 10.81
CA ILE A 16 12.15 -31.39 10.62
C ILE A 16 13.09 -30.40 11.33
N GLY A 17 13.91 -30.93 12.25
CA GLY A 17 14.92 -30.12 12.94
C GLY A 17 15.97 -29.58 11.97
N GLN A 18 16.48 -28.38 12.24
CA GLN A 18 17.38 -27.65 11.32
C GLN A 18 18.60 -28.48 10.89
N ASN A 19 19.18 -29.24 11.81
CA ASN A 19 20.35 -30.11 11.56
C ASN A 19 20.10 -31.21 10.51
N ARG A 20 18.83 -31.48 10.16
CA ARG A 20 18.41 -32.53 9.23
C ARG A 20 17.72 -31.99 7.98
N ARG A 21 17.50 -30.67 7.92
CA ARG A 21 16.75 -30.03 6.83
C ARG A 21 17.32 -30.43 5.48
N ASN A 22 18.63 -30.32 5.29
CA ASN A 22 19.29 -30.57 4.00
C ASN A 22 19.12 -32.01 3.49
N GLN A 23 18.94 -33.00 4.37
CA GLN A 23 18.68 -34.39 3.99
C GLN A 23 17.29 -34.52 3.40
N TYR A 24 16.28 -34.11 4.17
CA TYR A 24 14.87 -34.30 3.80
C TYR A 24 14.37 -33.28 2.77
N GLU A 25 14.97 -32.10 2.66
CA GLU A 25 14.61 -31.08 1.66
C GLU A 25 14.88 -31.57 0.24
N LYS A 26 15.81 -32.52 0.04
CA LYS A 26 16.05 -33.15 -1.25
C LYS A 26 15.11 -34.32 -1.55
N GLU A 27 14.65 -35.01 -0.51
CA GLU A 27 13.82 -36.22 -0.62
C GLU A 27 12.32 -35.89 -0.70
N LEU A 28 11.87 -34.86 0.04
CA LEU A 28 10.47 -34.47 0.12
C LEU A 28 10.07 -33.58 -1.05
N GLN A 29 9.19 -34.12 -1.88
CA GLN A 29 8.62 -33.47 -3.05
C GLN A 29 7.14 -33.24 -2.80
N ARG A 30 6.67 -32.03 -3.14
CA ARG A 30 5.25 -31.67 -3.03
C ARG A 30 4.44 -32.59 -3.96
N GLY A 31 3.24 -32.99 -3.52
CA GLY A 31 2.35 -33.87 -4.28
C GLY A 31 2.79 -35.34 -4.34
N SER A 32 3.90 -35.72 -3.71
CA SER A 32 4.31 -37.12 -3.59
C SER A 32 3.84 -37.74 -2.28
N ILE A 33 3.57 -39.05 -2.31
CA ILE A 33 3.17 -39.83 -1.15
C ILE A 33 4.41 -40.48 -0.52
N TYR A 34 4.42 -40.51 0.81
CA TYR A 34 5.53 -41.08 1.57
C TYR A 34 5.01 -41.91 2.75
N THR A 35 5.72 -43.01 2.98
CA THR A 35 5.62 -43.80 4.21
C THR A 35 6.68 -43.33 5.20
N LEU A 36 6.24 -42.85 6.36
CA LEU A 36 7.11 -42.40 7.46
C LEU A 36 6.95 -43.34 8.66
N THR A 37 8.05 -43.93 9.12
CA THR A 37 8.11 -44.81 10.30
C THR A 37 9.05 -44.23 11.36
N ASN A 38 8.90 -44.71 12.61
CA ASN A 38 9.74 -44.31 13.75
C ASN A 38 9.80 -42.79 13.99
N PHE A 39 8.65 -42.12 13.85
CA PHE A 39 8.49 -40.71 14.21
C PHE A 39 7.89 -40.59 15.61
N TYR A 40 7.98 -39.39 16.20
CA TYR A 40 7.26 -39.06 17.42
C TYR A 40 6.35 -37.87 17.19
N ALA A 41 5.39 -37.65 18.08
CA ALA A 41 4.51 -36.49 18.06
C ALA A 41 4.89 -35.51 19.17
N SER A 42 4.81 -34.22 18.90
CA SER A 42 4.96 -33.17 19.91
C SER A 42 3.81 -32.17 19.81
N ASN A 43 3.58 -31.39 20.87
CA ASN A 43 2.56 -30.34 20.82
C ASN A 43 2.94 -29.25 19.79
N SER A 44 1.96 -28.79 19.03
CA SER A 44 2.11 -27.66 18.12
C SER A 44 2.48 -26.38 18.88
N LYS A 45 3.20 -25.48 18.22
CA LYS A 45 3.47 -24.14 18.76
C LYS A 45 2.16 -23.39 18.95
N VAL A 46 2.10 -22.48 19.93
CA VAL A 46 0.89 -21.73 20.30
C VAL A 46 0.37 -20.78 19.20
N MET A 47 1.09 -20.61 18.09
CA MET A 47 0.74 -19.65 17.04
C MET A 47 0.93 -20.25 15.65
N TYR A 48 0.11 -19.78 14.70
CA TYR A 48 0.19 -20.06 13.27
C TYR A 48 0.06 -21.55 12.92
N HIS A 49 -1.05 -22.14 13.34
CA HIS A 49 -1.34 -23.54 13.05
C HIS A 49 -1.80 -23.74 11.61
N VAL A 50 -1.15 -24.65 10.88
CA VAL A 50 -1.52 -24.97 9.49
C VAL A 50 -2.47 -26.17 9.39
N ALA A 51 -2.78 -26.82 10.52
CA ALA A 51 -3.61 -28.01 10.60
C ALA A 51 -4.43 -27.99 11.91
N ASP A 52 -5.61 -28.60 11.89
CA ASP A 52 -6.51 -28.67 13.06
C ASP A 52 -5.93 -29.53 14.19
N GLN A 53 -5.00 -30.43 13.87
CA GLN A 53 -4.37 -31.29 14.87
C GLN A 53 -3.42 -30.51 15.79
N ARG A 54 -3.55 -30.77 17.09
CA ARG A 54 -2.69 -30.17 18.13
C ARG A 54 -1.30 -30.82 18.23
N LEU A 55 -1.12 -31.96 17.56
CA LEU A 55 0.15 -32.67 17.52
C LEU A 55 0.85 -32.43 16.18
N VAL A 56 2.18 -32.34 16.22
CA VAL A 56 3.06 -32.19 15.07
C VAL A 56 3.89 -33.46 14.95
N ILE A 57 3.96 -34.00 13.74
CA ILE A 57 4.80 -35.14 13.38
C ILE A 57 6.25 -34.67 13.37
N CYS A 58 7.09 -35.23 14.23
CA CYS A 58 8.50 -34.87 14.35
C CYS A 58 9.39 -35.96 13.76
N ILE A 59 10.13 -35.61 12.72
CA ILE A 59 11.12 -36.47 12.08
C ILE A 59 12.42 -36.42 12.91
N SER A 60 12.91 -37.59 13.30
CA SER A 60 13.97 -37.80 14.29
C SER A 60 15.08 -38.73 13.77
N HIS A 61 16.09 -39.05 14.60
CA HIS A 61 17.17 -39.97 14.20
C HIS A 61 16.71 -41.34 13.71
N PRO A 62 15.83 -42.05 14.43
CA PRO A 62 15.36 -43.36 13.99
C PRO A 62 14.34 -43.29 12.85
N SER A 63 13.87 -42.10 12.46
CA SER A 63 12.79 -41.96 11.48
C SER A 63 13.25 -42.39 10.08
N ALA A 64 12.47 -43.26 9.45
CA ALA A 64 12.71 -43.71 8.08
C ALA A 64 11.57 -43.23 7.19
N LEU A 65 11.94 -42.58 6.08
CA LEU A 65 11.03 -42.03 5.09
C LEU A 65 11.28 -42.75 3.76
N SER A 66 10.24 -43.29 3.15
CA SER A 66 10.30 -43.87 1.80
C SER A 66 9.22 -43.25 0.93
N LYS A 67 9.59 -42.86 -0.30
CA LYS A 67 8.63 -42.39 -1.29
C LYS A 67 7.84 -43.58 -1.83
N ASP A 68 6.53 -43.45 -1.85
CA ASP A 68 5.66 -44.42 -2.50
C ASP A 68 5.57 -44.08 -4.00
N GLU A 69 5.66 -45.09 -4.87
CA GLU A 69 5.63 -44.91 -6.33
C GLU A 69 4.21 -44.82 -6.89
N GLU A 70 3.26 -45.44 -6.20
CA GLU A 70 1.84 -45.47 -6.59
C GLU A 70 1.03 -44.50 -5.76
N ASP A 71 0.01 -43.91 -6.38
CA ASP A 71 -1.00 -43.13 -5.68
C ASP A 71 -1.83 -44.06 -4.78
N ILE A 72 -2.04 -43.63 -3.53
CA ILE A 72 -2.80 -44.39 -2.55
C ILE A 72 -4.21 -43.84 -2.48
N GLU A 73 -5.18 -44.68 -2.85
CA GLU A 73 -6.61 -44.35 -2.76
C GLU A 73 -6.97 -43.89 -1.33
N GLY A 74 -7.59 -42.71 -1.25
CA GLY A 74 -7.96 -42.06 0.01
C GLY A 74 -6.99 -40.99 0.53
N ILE A 75 -5.79 -40.85 -0.05
CA ILE A 75 -4.92 -39.69 0.21
C ILE A 75 -5.21 -38.62 -0.85
N LEU A 76 -5.84 -37.53 -0.43
CA LEU A 76 -6.08 -36.40 -1.33
C LEU A 76 -4.76 -35.71 -1.69
N THR A 77 -4.56 -35.42 -2.97
CA THR A 77 -3.41 -34.65 -3.47
C THR A 77 -3.34 -33.28 -2.80
N GLU A 78 -4.49 -32.60 -2.71
CA GLU A 78 -4.59 -31.28 -2.11
C GLU A 78 -5.82 -31.22 -1.18
N ARG A 79 -5.71 -30.43 -0.13
CA ARG A 79 -6.79 -30.20 0.83
C ARG A 79 -6.79 -28.74 1.23
N PHE A 80 -7.92 -28.09 0.97
CA PHE A 80 -8.08 -26.67 1.23
C PHE A 80 -9.00 -26.41 2.42
N ARG A 81 -8.62 -25.46 3.27
CA ARG A 81 -9.34 -25.01 4.47
C ARG A 81 -9.84 -23.59 4.23
N ALA A 82 -10.64 -23.40 3.19
CA ALA A 82 -11.22 -22.12 2.83
C ALA A 82 -12.15 -21.58 3.93
N ARG A 83 -12.14 -20.25 4.15
CA ARG A 83 -12.98 -19.56 5.14
C ARG A 83 -13.67 -18.35 4.55
N SER A 84 -14.78 -17.97 5.18
CA SER A 84 -15.59 -16.80 4.86
C SER A 84 -14.96 -15.50 5.38
N PHE A 85 -15.42 -14.36 4.89
CA PHE A 85 -14.96 -13.04 5.38
C PHE A 85 -15.18 -12.91 6.88
N SER A 86 -16.37 -13.29 7.36
CA SER A 86 -16.75 -13.16 8.77
C SER A 86 -15.86 -13.99 9.70
N GLU A 87 -15.43 -15.18 9.24
CA GLU A 87 -14.50 -16.03 9.99
C GLU A 87 -13.08 -15.43 10.01
N PHE A 88 -12.61 -14.82 8.91
CA PHE A 88 -11.34 -14.10 8.92
C PHE A 88 -11.38 -12.87 9.82
N GLU A 89 -12.50 -12.15 9.85
CA GLU A 89 -12.70 -11.01 10.75
C GLU A 89 -12.65 -11.43 12.23
N ALA A 90 -13.33 -12.53 12.59
CA ALA A 90 -13.35 -13.07 13.94
C ALA A 90 -11.97 -13.57 14.41
N ASN A 91 -11.13 -14.07 13.49
CA ASN A 91 -9.81 -14.61 13.80
C ASN A 91 -8.65 -13.61 13.59
N CYS A 92 -8.98 -12.36 13.27
CA CYS A 92 -7.99 -11.34 12.95
C CYS A 92 -7.10 -10.99 14.16
N ASP A 93 -5.79 -10.83 13.92
CA ASP A 93 -4.77 -10.50 14.93
C ASP A 93 -4.58 -11.53 16.06
N LEU A 94 -5.30 -12.66 16.05
CA LEU A 94 -5.20 -13.70 17.09
C LEU A 94 -3.96 -14.59 16.97
N ARG A 95 -3.25 -14.53 15.82
CA ARG A 95 -2.09 -15.40 15.51
C ARG A 95 -2.41 -16.91 15.64
N GLY A 96 -3.68 -17.27 15.45
CA GLY A 96 -4.18 -18.64 15.57
C GLY A 96 -3.99 -19.46 14.29
N ASP A 97 -5.05 -20.14 13.89
CA ASP A 97 -5.04 -21.03 12.72
C ASP A 97 -4.92 -20.25 11.41
N LEU A 98 -3.96 -20.67 10.58
CA LEU A 98 -3.81 -20.22 9.20
C LEU A 98 -4.77 -21.02 8.33
N HIS A 99 -5.59 -20.28 7.57
CA HIS A 99 -6.63 -20.82 6.70
C HIS A 99 -6.35 -20.42 5.25
N ASP A 100 -7.13 -20.95 4.32
CA ASP A 100 -7.00 -20.63 2.91
C ASP A 100 -8.07 -19.61 2.51
N VAL A 101 -7.78 -18.78 1.51
CA VAL A 101 -8.73 -17.80 0.98
C VAL A 101 -8.90 -18.02 -0.51
N VAL A 102 -10.15 -18.07 -0.98
CA VAL A 102 -10.51 -18.10 -2.39
C VAL A 102 -11.44 -16.93 -2.68
N GLY A 103 -11.21 -16.24 -3.78
CA GLY A 103 -12.07 -15.13 -4.17
C GLY A 103 -11.90 -14.68 -5.60
N HIS A 104 -12.78 -13.75 -6.00
CA HIS A 104 -12.71 -13.05 -7.26
C HIS A 104 -11.58 -12.03 -7.20
N LEU A 105 -10.54 -12.23 -8.01
CA LEU A 105 -9.44 -11.31 -8.19
C LEU A 105 -9.96 -10.05 -8.90
N LYS A 106 -9.93 -8.91 -8.22
CA LYS A 106 -10.41 -7.64 -8.78
C LYS A 106 -9.28 -6.82 -9.37
N LEU A 107 -8.15 -6.75 -8.67
CA LEU A 107 -7.02 -5.89 -9.03
C LEU A 107 -5.72 -6.50 -8.56
N VAL A 108 -4.64 -6.12 -9.24
CA VAL A 108 -3.26 -6.49 -8.91
C VAL A 108 -2.40 -5.23 -8.86
N ASP A 109 -1.75 -4.98 -7.73
CA ASP A 109 -0.99 -3.76 -7.40
C ASP A 109 -1.76 -2.45 -7.68
N GLY A 110 -3.08 -2.54 -7.56
CA GLY A 110 -3.99 -1.44 -7.88
C GLY A 110 -4.14 -1.18 -9.37
N GLN A 111 -3.89 -2.16 -10.23
CA GLN A 111 -4.22 -2.07 -11.65
C GLN A 111 -5.45 -2.94 -11.92
N SER A 112 -6.32 -2.43 -12.79
CA SER A 112 -7.49 -3.16 -13.26
C SER A 112 -7.08 -4.28 -14.20
N LEU A 113 -7.76 -5.42 -14.06
CA LEU A 113 -7.53 -6.62 -14.85
C LEU A 113 -8.01 -6.50 -16.32
N HIS A 114 -8.80 -5.48 -16.66
CA HIS A 114 -9.30 -5.27 -18.03
C HIS A 114 -8.19 -5.09 -19.07
N GLN A 115 -7.01 -4.65 -18.65
CA GLN A 115 -5.86 -4.41 -19.53
C GLN A 115 -4.80 -5.52 -19.46
N HIS A 116 -5.05 -6.61 -18.72
CA HIS A 116 -4.07 -7.68 -18.43
C HIS A 116 -2.70 -7.09 -18.06
N PRO A 117 -2.57 -6.46 -16.88
CA PRO A 117 -1.34 -5.75 -16.53
C PRO A 117 -0.13 -6.68 -16.57
N VAL A 118 0.94 -6.26 -17.24
CA VAL A 118 2.22 -6.99 -17.22
C VAL A 118 2.88 -6.76 -15.87
N LEU A 119 3.13 -7.83 -15.12
CA LEU A 119 3.76 -7.74 -13.80
C LEU A 119 5.29 -7.72 -13.97
N CYS A 120 5.84 -6.64 -14.53
CA CYS A 120 7.26 -6.54 -14.91
C CYS A 120 8.22 -7.00 -13.79
N THR A 121 9.10 -7.95 -14.13
CA THR A 121 10.31 -8.32 -13.38
C THR A 121 11.46 -7.39 -13.76
N ASN A 122 11.36 -6.09 -13.49
CA ASN A 122 12.50 -5.21 -13.74
C ASN A 122 13.64 -5.57 -12.77
N ASP A 123 14.81 -5.78 -13.36
CA ASP A 123 16.00 -6.45 -12.85
C ASP A 123 16.78 -5.62 -11.81
N ASP A 124 16.10 -5.20 -10.75
CA ASP A 124 16.67 -4.48 -9.60
C ASP A 124 15.90 -4.85 -8.32
N SER A 125 16.04 -6.07 -7.80
CA SER A 125 15.70 -6.48 -6.40
C SER A 125 14.36 -6.05 -5.72
N THR A 126 13.38 -5.44 -6.41
CA THR A 126 12.38 -4.56 -5.74
C THR A 126 10.93 -4.73 -6.18
N SER A 127 10.40 -5.95 -6.09
CA SER A 127 9.19 -6.05 -5.26
C SER A 127 9.07 -7.44 -4.65
N ARG A 128 9.46 -7.55 -3.38
CA ARG A 128 9.18 -8.74 -2.55
C ARG A 128 7.68 -8.95 -2.29
N LYS A 129 6.82 -8.09 -2.84
CA LYS A 129 5.39 -8.06 -2.53
C LYS A 129 4.53 -7.87 -3.77
N VAL A 130 3.37 -8.53 -3.81
CA VAL A 130 2.25 -8.17 -4.69
C VAL A 130 1.04 -7.91 -3.80
N MET A 131 0.35 -6.80 -4.01
CA MET A 131 -0.93 -6.53 -3.36
C MET A 131 -2.05 -6.87 -4.33
N VAL A 132 -2.88 -7.86 -3.98
CA VAL A 132 -4.08 -8.18 -4.74
C VAL A 132 -5.32 -7.79 -3.97
N HIS A 133 -6.37 -7.45 -4.70
CA HIS A 133 -7.67 -7.16 -4.13
C HIS A 133 -8.61 -8.30 -4.46
N LEU A 134 -9.10 -8.95 -3.41
CA LEU A 134 -9.84 -10.19 -3.51
C LEU A 134 -11.23 -9.99 -2.93
N GLN A 135 -12.26 -10.36 -3.68
CA GLN A 135 -13.64 -10.35 -3.20
C GLN A 135 -14.10 -11.79 -2.93
N LEU A 136 -14.42 -12.10 -1.67
CA LEU A 136 -14.99 -13.39 -1.27
C LEU A 136 -16.48 -13.45 -1.62
N LYS A 137 -17.10 -14.63 -1.45
CA LYS A 137 -18.53 -14.82 -1.67
C LYS A 137 -19.37 -13.98 -0.72
N ASP A 138 -18.87 -13.81 0.50
CA ASP A 138 -19.41 -12.96 1.55
C ASP A 138 -18.43 -11.82 1.85
N GLY A 139 -18.96 -10.61 2.03
CA GLY A 139 -18.18 -9.48 2.51
C GLY A 139 -17.56 -8.57 1.42
N PRO A 140 -16.87 -7.51 1.87
CA PRO A 140 -16.26 -6.51 1.00
C PRO A 140 -15.02 -7.04 0.28
N VAL A 141 -14.52 -6.24 -0.67
CA VAL A 141 -13.19 -6.46 -1.27
C VAL A 141 -12.12 -6.26 -0.19
N MET A 142 -11.21 -7.23 -0.06
CA MET A 142 -10.12 -7.22 0.91
C MET A 142 -8.75 -7.18 0.25
N ASN A 143 -7.78 -6.62 0.97
CA ASN A 143 -6.39 -6.61 0.52
C ASN A 143 -5.71 -7.93 0.93
N VAL A 144 -5.06 -8.57 -0.02
CA VAL A 144 -4.20 -9.73 0.21
C VAL A 144 -2.78 -9.39 -0.22
N TYR A 145 -1.84 -9.50 0.72
CA TYR A 145 -0.43 -9.22 0.49
C TYR A 145 0.32 -10.54 0.27
N LEU A 146 0.77 -10.77 -0.95
CA LEU A 146 1.65 -11.87 -1.30
C LEU A 146 3.09 -11.42 -1.11
N TRP A 147 3.92 -12.26 -0.48
CA TRP A 147 5.32 -11.98 -0.19
C TRP A 147 6.24 -13.05 -0.77
N ASP A 148 7.45 -12.64 -1.15
CA ASP A 148 8.57 -13.50 -1.56
C ASP A 148 8.15 -14.59 -2.57
N GLU A 149 8.31 -15.88 -2.24
CA GLU A 149 7.99 -17.04 -3.11
C GLU A 149 6.52 -17.02 -3.58
N ALA A 150 5.58 -16.59 -2.74
CA ALA A 150 4.16 -16.50 -3.12
C ALA A 150 3.91 -15.37 -4.13
N ALA A 151 4.60 -14.25 -3.97
CA ALA A 151 4.53 -13.13 -4.92
C ALA A 151 5.16 -13.50 -6.27
N GLU A 152 6.33 -14.14 -6.25
CA GLU A 152 7.01 -14.62 -7.45
C GLU A 152 6.18 -15.67 -8.19
N SER A 153 5.68 -16.67 -7.47
CA SER A 153 4.83 -17.72 -8.05
C SER A 153 3.55 -17.13 -8.66
N PHE A 154 2.93 -16.15 -8.01
CA PHE A 154 1.77 -15.47 -8.57
C PHE A 154 2.11 -14.74 -9.88
N ARG A 155 3.20 -13.95 -9.93
CA ARG A 155 3.60 -13.22 -11.14
C ARG A 155 3.84 -14.17 -12.31
N LEU A 156 4.66 -15.19 -12.10
CA LEU A 156 4.98 -16.18 -13.13
C LEU A 156 3.71 -16.81 -13.70
N LYS A 157 2.79 -17.24 -12.83
CA LYS A 157 1.52 -17.84 -13.25
C LYS A 157 0.63 -16.83 -13.97
N PHE A 158 0.49 -15.63 -13.43
CA PHE A 158 -0.33 -14.56 -13.99
C PHE A 158 0.15 -14.15 -15.38
N ASP A 159 1.46 -13.93 -15.56
CA ASP A 159 2.04 -13.55 -16.85
C ASP A 159 2.02 -14.71 -17.87
N SER A 160 2.07 -15.96 -17.40
CA SER A 160 1.96 -17.15 -18.26
C SER A 160 0.53 -17.48 -18.70
N SER A 161 -0.47 -16.87 -18.07
CA SER A 161 -1.88 -17.15 -18.34
C SER A 161 -2.30 -16.57 -19.69
N ALA A 162 -2.97 -17.37 -20.53
CA ALA A 162 -3.42 -16.93 -21.84
C ALA A 162 -4.54 -15.87 -21.77
N ALA A 163 -5.34 -15.92 -20.71
CA ALA A 163 -6.39 -14.98 -20.40
C ALA A 163 -6.17 -14.41 -18.99
N THR A 164 -6.69 -13.21 -18.72
CA THR A 164 -6.53 -12.59 -17.41
C THR A 164 -7.20 -13.45 -16.33
N PRO A 165 -6.46 -13.90 -15.31
CA PRO A 165 -7.02 -14.70 -14.22
C PRO A 165 -8.13 -13.96 -13.48
N THR A 166 -9.23 -14.65 -13.20
CA THR A 166 -10.43 -14.10 -12.56
C THR A 166 -10.55 -14.51 -11.10
N VAL A 167 -10.08 -15.69 -10.74
CA VAL A 167 -10.13 -16.26 -9.39
C VAL A 167 -8.71 -16.51 -8.89
N LEU A 168 -8.54 -16.27 -7.59
CA LEU A 168 -7.30 -16.54 -6.89
C LEU A 168 -7.61 -17.29 -5.60
N LEU A 169 -6.86 -18.38 -5.38
CA LEU A 169 -6.78 -19.09 -4.12
C LEU A 169 -5.37 -18.91 -3.53
N VAL A 170 -5.31 -18.52 -2.26
CA VAL A 170 -4.05 -18.41 -1.50
C VAL A 170 -4.14 -19.24 -0.24
N THR A 171 -3.17 -20.13 -0.02
CA THR A 171 -3.19 -21.02 1.15
C THR A 171 -2.47 -20.43 2.37
N THR A 172 -2.85 -20.88 3.56
CA THR A 172 -2.22 -20.54 4.85
C THR A 172 -1.99 -19.03 5.07
N VAL A 173 -3.01 -18.22 4.81
CA VAL A 173 -2.96 -16.77 4.98
C VAL A 173 -3.17 -16.36 6.44
N ASN A 174 -2.55 -15.25 6.81
CA ASN A 174 -2.60 -14.67 8.15
C ASN A 174 -3.48 -13.41 8.15
N PRO A 175 -4.64 -13.41 8.83
CA PRO A 175 -5.50 -12.25 8.95
C PRO A 175 -4.93 -11.22 9.95
N LYS A 176 -4.81 -9.97 9.50
CA LYS A 176 -4.29 -8.84 10.30
C LYS A 176 -5.09 -7.56 10.07
N ARG A 177 -5.13 -6.69 11.08
CA ARG A 177 -5.63 -5.31 10.90
C ARG A 177 -4.51 -4.39 10.43
N LEU A 178 -4.69 -3.79 9.26
CA LEU A 178 -3.86 -2.69 8.77
C LEU A 178 -4.77 -1.47 8.58
N ASP A 179 -4.41 -0.34 9.18
CA ASP A 179 -5.24 0.87 9.20
C ASP A 179 -6.69 0.62 9.68
N GLY A 180 -6.88 -0.35 10.58
CA GLY A 180 -8.20 -0.74 11.09
C GLY A 180 -9.02 -1.63 10.14
N LYS A 181 -8.57 -1.85 8.90
CA LYS A 181 -9.21 -2.75 7.93
C LYS A 181 -8.61 -4.15 8.02
N LEU A 182 -9.45 -5.18 7.85
CA LEU A 182 -9.00 -6.56 7.70
C LEU A 182 -8.18 -6.70 6.41
N CYS A 183 -7.00 -7.31 6.54
CA CYS A 183 -6.11 -7.63 5.45
C CYS A 183 -5.59 -9.06 5.66
N LEU A 184 -5.28 -9.75 4.57
CA LEU A 184 -4.66 -11.07 4.60
C LEU A 184 -3.21 -10.94 4.15
N SER A 185 -2.31 -11.65 4.80
CA SER A 185 -0.90 -11.73 4.39
C SER A 185 -0.52 -13.17 4.13
N SER A 186 0.17 -13.43 3.02
CA SER A 186 0.79 -14.73 2.80
C SER A 186 1.86 -14.98 3.85
N MET A 187 2.11 -16.27 4.09
CA MET A 187 3.13 -16.80 4.97
C MET A 187 4.15 -17.59 4.14
N SER A 188 5.25 -18.03 4.77
CA SER A 188 6.28 -18.83 4.07
C SER A 188 5.78 -20.17 3.51
N SER A 189 4.62 -20.64 3.97
CA SER A 189 3.96 -21.87 3.49
C SER A 189 2.87 -21.62 2.45
N SER A 190 2.58 -20.35 2.15
CA SER A 190 1.49 -19.99 1.25
C SER A 190 1.79 -20.41 -0.18
N ARG A 191 0.78 -20.99 -0.82
CA ARG A 191 0.75 -21.31 -2.25
C ARG A 191 -0.35 -20.50 -2.90
N VAL A 192 -0.16 -20.25 -4.19
CA VAL A 192 -1.08 -19.47 -5.01
C VAL A 192 -1.56 -20.35 -6.15
N PHE A 193 -2.87 -20.34 -6.40
CA PHE A 193 -3.53 -21.06 -7.49
C PHE A 193 -4.50 -20.12 -8.20
N LEU A 194 -4.46 -20.13 -9.52
CA LEU A 194 -5.32 -19.34 -10.38
C LEU A 194 -6.48 -20.19 -10.93
N ASP A 195 -7.16 -19.63 -11.92
CA ASP A 195 -8.27 -20.23 -12.64
C ASP A 195 -7.98 -21.68 -13.03
N GLU A 196 -8.95 -22.55 -12.76
CA GLU A 196 -8.99 -23.95 -13.18
C GLU A 196 -7.84 -24.86 -12.70
N GLU A 197 -6.91 -24.33 -11.89
CA GLU A 197 -5.81 -25.13 -11.35
C GLU A 197 -6.26 -26.18 -10.33
N VAL A 198 -7.33 -25.89 -9.55
CA VAL A 198 -7.77 -26.71 -8.42
C VAL A 198 -9.28 -26.64 -8.21
N ASP A 199 -9.86 -27.64 -7.55
CA ASP A 199 -11.32 -27.72 -7.35
C ASP A 199 -11.93 -26.45 -6.74
N PRO A 200 -11.35 -25.81 -5.70
CA PRO A 200 -11.93 -24.57 -5.17
C PRO A 200 -11.95 -23.41 -6.17
N THR A 201 -10.98 -23.30 -7.08
CA THR A 201 -10.98 -22.22 -8.08
C THR A 201 -12.02 -22.52 -9.18
N ASN A 202 -12.15 -23.78 -9.59
CA ASN A 202 -13.22 -24.26 -10.49
C ASN A 202 -14.62 -23.96 -9.93
N GLU A 203 -14.88 -24.35 -8.68
CA GLU A 203 -16.16 -24.12 -8.01
C GLU A 203 -16.47 -22.63 -7.87
N TYR A 204 -15.46 -21.81 -7.61
CA TYR A 204 -15.63 -20.36 -7.50
C TYR A 204 -15.95 -19.71 -8.85
N LEU A 205 -15.29 -20.14 -9.93
CA LEU A 205 -15.57 -19.67 -11.29
C LEU A 205 -17.02 -20.02 -11.73
N ALA A 206 -17.46 -21.26 -11.46
CA ALA A 206 -18.83 -21.68 -11.72
C ALA A 206 -19.84 -20.84 -10.91
N TRP A 207 -19.50 -20.52 -9.66
CA TRP A 207 -20.32 -19.63 -8.83
C TRP A 207 -20.37 -18.19 -9.38
N LEU A 208 -19.26 -17.63 -9.87
CA LEU A 208 -19.25 -16.30 -10.50
C LEU A 208 -20.12 -16.24 -11.75
N THR A 209 -20.11 -17.30 -12.55
CA THR A 209 -20.93 -17.41 -13.77
C THR A 209 -22.43 -17.40 -13.46
N THR A 210 -22.82 -18.03 -12.34
CA THR A 210 -24.22 -18.07 -11.89
C THR A 210 -24.65 -16.84 -11.08
N ASN A 211 -23.70 -15.98 -10.67
CA ASN A 211 -23.95 -14.78 -9.87
C ASN A 211 -23.35 -13.51 -10.52
N PRO A 212 -23.77 -13.13 -11.75
CA PRO A 212 -23.15 -12.05 -12.51
C PRO A 212 -23.28 -10.67 -11.85
N SER A 213 -24.25 -10.48 -10.95
CA SER A 213 -24.41 -9.27 -10.15
C SER A 213 -23.24 -9.02 -9.20
N VAL A 214 -22.53 -10.07 -8.76
CA VAL A 214 -21.32 -9.95 -7.92
C VAL A 214 -20.12 -9.52 -8.78
N THR A 215 -20.10 -9.94 -10.05
CA THR A 215 -19.12 -9.51 -11.04
C THR A 215 -19.23 -8.00 -11.30
N SER A 216 -20.46 -7.47 -11.36
CA SER A 216 -20.75 -6.03 -11.54
C SER A 216 -20.72 -5.21 -10.25
N LEU A 217 -20.71 -5.83 -9.06
CA LEU A 217 -20.67 -5.16 -7.75
C LEU A 217 -19.30 -4.55 -7.39
N VAL A 218 -18.50 -4.18 -8.38
CA VAL A 218 -17.35 -3.33 -8.15
C VAL A 218 -17.91 -1.93 -8.01
N ASN A 219 -18.01 -1.43 -6.78
CA ASN A 219 -18.06 0.01 -6.57
C ASN A 219 -16.67 0.52 -6.98
N PRO A 220 -16.51 1.24 -8.10
CA PRO A 220 -15.20 1.74 -8.54
C PRO A 220 -14.56 2.71 -7.53
N VAL A 221 -15.33 3.11 -6.50
CA VAL A 221 -14.93 4.04 -5.44
C VAL A 221 -13.96 3.42 -4.43
N GLU A 222 -13.98 2.11 -4.17
CA GLU A 222 -13.11 1.55 -3.13
C GLU A 222 -11.79 0.98 -3.62
N VAL A 223 -11.68 0.57 -4.89
CA VAL A 223 -10.46 -0.11 -5.28
C VAL A 223 -10.13 0.05 -6.78
N VAL A 224 -9.22 0.99 -7.01
CA VAL A 224 -8.30 1.24 -8.14
C VAL A 224 -8.82 1.24 -9.58
N LYS A 225 -9.40 2.38 -9.95
CA LYS A 225 -8.72 3.35 -10.81
C LYS A 225 -8.87 4.67 -10.08
N ALA A 226 -7.83 5.13 -9.38
CA ALA A 226 -7.91 6.42 -8.71
C ALA A 226 -8.08 7.46 -9.82
N GLU A 227 -9.29 7.99 -9.97
CA GLU A 227 -9.58 9.01 -10.95
C GLU A 227 -8.56 10.14 -10.73
N THR A 228 -7.94 10.59 -11.83
CA THR A 228 -7.00 11.70 -11.71
C THR A 228 -7.82 12.96 -11.54
N LEU A 229 -7.93 13.41 -10.29
CA LEU A 229 -8.72 14.56 -9.90
C LEU A 229 -7.81 15.76 -9.68
N LYS A 230 -8.34 16.93 -10.04
CA LYS A 230 -7.82 18.23 -9.61
C LYS A 230 -8.04 18.43 -8.11
N ILE A 231 -7.26 19.30 -7.51
CA ILE A 231 -7.36 19.68 -6.10
C ILE A 231 -8.78 20.16 -5.78
N GLY A 232 -9.37 20.99 -6.65
CA GLY A 232 -10.74 21.49 -6.47
C GLY A 232 -11.82 20.41 -6.57
N GLU A 233 -11.59 19.36 -7.35
CA GLU A 233 -12.52 18.22 -7.45
C GLU A 233 -12.49 17.37 -6.17
N ILE A 234 -11.30 17.15 -5.61
CA ILE A 234 -11.13 16.50 -4.30
C ILE A 234 -11.79 17.36 -3.21
N ALA A 235 -11.61 18.68 -3.24
CA ALA A 235 -12.25 19.60 -2.31
C ALA A 235 -13.78 19.56 -2.41
N ALA A 236 -14.33 19.48 -3.64
CA ALA A 236 -15.76 19.34 -3.87
C ALA A 236 -16.29 17.98 -3.40
N PHE A 237 -15.53 16.90 -3.60
CA PHE A 237 -15.86 15.56 -3.10
C PHE A 237 -16.01 15.57 -1.57
N LEU A 238 -15.05 16.15 -0.85
CA LEU A 238 -15.07 16.23 0.62
C LEU A 238 -16.27 17.02 1.17
N LYS A 239 -16.83 17.95 0.39
CA LYS A 239 -18.02 18.74 0.79
C LYS A 239 -19.34 18.04 0.48
N ARG A 240 -19.38 17.16 -0.53
CA ARG A 240 -20.63 16.57 -1.06
C ARG A 240 -20.89 15.15 -0.58
N GLN A 241 -19.82 14.38 -0.34
CA GLN A 241 -19.93 12.97 0.00
C GLN A 241 -19.91 12.77 1.52
N PRO A 242 -20.55 11.71 2.05
CA PRO A 242 -20.42 11.35 3.46
C PRO A 242 -18.96 11.00 3.78
N ALA A 243 -18.58 11.18 5.05
CA ALA A 243 -17.24 10.89 5.51
C ALA A 243 -16.88 9.42 5.26
N GLN A 244 -15.85 9.20 4.45
CA GLN A 244 -15.37 7.85 4.09
C GLN A 244 -13.89 7.89 3.72
N VAL A 245 -13.23 6.73 3.73
CA VAL A 245 -11.86 6.62 3.21
C VAL A 245 -11.91 6.44 1.70
N ALA A 246 -11.19 7.28 0.95
CA ALA A 246 -11.09 7.17 -0.50
C ALA A 246 -9.68 7.51 -1.00
N TYR A 247 -9.36 7.07 -2.21
CA TYR A 247 -8.06 7.29 -2.84
C TYR A 247 -8.22 7.93 -4.22
N PHE A 248 -7.43 8.96 -4.49
CA PHE A 248 -7.43 9.70 -5.76
C PHE A 248 -6.00 9.83 -6.28
N ASP A 249 -5.82 9.90 -7.59
CA ASP A 249 -4.55 10.35 -8.15
C ASP A 249 -4.69 11.86 -8.39
N CYS A 250 -3.65 12.63 -8.12
CA CYS A 250 -3.66 14.08 -8.29
C CYS A 250 -2.33 14.54 -8.90
N ILE A 251 -2.39 15.27 -10.01
CA ILE A 251 -1.20 15.87 -10.63
C ILE A 251 -1.07 17.28 -10.08
N ALA A 252 -0.01 17.54 -9.34
CA ALA A 252 0.25 18.83 -8.74
C ALA A 252 1.73 19.22 -8.90
N THR A 253 1.98 20.53 -8.94
CA THR A 253 3.32 21.10 -8.92
C THR A 253 3.66 21.55 -7.50
N ILE A 254 4.86 21.20 -7.04
CA ILE A 254 5.36 21.57 -5.73
C ILE A 254 5.73 23.06 -5.78
N ASP A 255 5.02 23.88 -5.02
CA ASP A 255 5.25 25.33 -4.92
C ASP A 255 6.36 25.64 -3.93
N ASP A 256 6.25 25.02 -2.76
CA ASP A 256 7.10 25.31 -1.62
C ASP A 256 7.13 24.11 -0.68
N VAL A 257 8.19 24.04 0.12
CA VAL A 257 8.42 23.02 1.13
C VAL A 257 8.35 23.72 2.48
N LYS A 258 7.30 23.47 3.26
CA LYS A 258 7.05 24.25 4.49
C LYS A 258 8.15 24.04 5.54
N LEU A 259 8.91 25.10 5.81
CA LEU A 259 9.94 25.12 6.85
C LEU A 259 9.32 25.12 8.25
N GLY A 260 10.03 24.52 9.23
CA GLY A 260 9.65 24.55 10.65
C GLY A 260 8.77 23.39 11.14
N THR A 261 8.51 22.38 10.30
CA THR A 261 7.94 21.09 10.74
C THR A 261 9.02 20.03 10.89
N GLU A 262 8.90 19.14 11.89
CA GLU A 262 9.74 17.93 11.98
C GLU A 262 9.58 17.10 10.70
N TRP A 263 10.58 17.15 9.82
CA TRP A 263 10.55 16.51 8.49
C TRP A 263 10.64 14.98 8.55
N TYR A 264 10.89 14.43 9.73
CA TYR A 264 10.93 13.00 10.00
C TYR A 264 10.30 12.67 11.35
N TYR A 265 9.97 11.40 11.54
CA TYR A 265 9.56 10.85 12.83
C TYR A 265 10.07 9.43 12.98
N ILE A 266 10.23 9.00 14.23
CA ILE A 266 10.60 7.63 14.56
C ILE A 266 9.31 6.84 14.82
N ALA A 267 9.14 5.70 14.15
CA ALA A 267 7.98 4.83 14.33
C ALA A 267 8.29 3.61 15.21
N CYS A 268 7.27 3.11 15.88
CA CYS A 268 7.35 1.88 16.64
C CYS A 268 7.57 0.68 15.71
N LYS A 269 8.57 -0.15 16.00
CA LYS A 269 8.84 -1.39 15.24
C LYS A 269 7.63 -2.30 15.11
N ASP A 270 6.83 -2.43 16.18
CA ASP A 270 5.76 -3.42 16.25
C ASP A 270 4.44 -2.93 15.62
N CYS A 271 4.14 -1.62 15.71
CA CYS A 271 2.85 -1.08 15.29
C CYS A 271 2.92 0.13 14.36
N GLN A 272 4.13 0.55 13.97
CA GLN A 272 4.42 1.63 13.01
C GLN A 272 3.84 3.00 13.39
N THR A 273 3.47 3.18 14.66
CA THR A 273 2.96 4.45 15.19
C THR A 273 4.11 5.36 15.59
N LYS A 274 3.99 6.69 15.36
CA LYS A 274 4.98 7.68 15.83
C LYS A 274 5.26 7.48 17.32
N LEU A 275 6.54 7.35 17.65
CA LEU A 275 7.04 7.29 19.01
C LEU A 275 7.10 8.69 19.59
N ASN A 276 6.78 8.80 20.87
CA ASN A 276 6.96 10.02 21.64
C ASN A 276 8.35 9.98 22.30
N CYS A 277 9.14 11.03 22.14
CA CYS A 277 10.42 11.16 22.81
C CYS A 277 10.20 11.62 24.26
N GLY A 278 10.54 10.76 25.22
CA GLY A 278 10.79 11.14 26.61
C GLY A 278 12.27 11.54 26.81
N PRO A 279 12.67 11.99 28.02
CA PRO A 279 14.02 12.48 28.29
C PRO A 279 15.15 11.49 27.98
N THR A 280 14.89 10.19 28.12
CA THR A 280 15.88 9.11 27.88
C THR A 280 15.26 7.88 27.21
N THR A 281 13.99 7.93 26.79
CA THR A 281 13.22 6.76 26.34
C THR A 281 12.26 7.13 25.21
N LEU A 282 12.09 6.23 24.24
CA LEU A 282 11.05 6.34 23.22
C LEU A 282 9.80 5.56 23.68
N LEU A 283 8.67 6.25 23.70
CA LEU A 283 7.39 5.72 24.17
C LEU A 283 6.45 5.51 22.99
N CYS A 284 5.95 4.28 22.82
CA CYS A 284 4.89 4.04 21.86
C CYS A 284 3.52 4.27 22.51
N PRO A 285 2.74 5.29 22.12
CA PRO A 285 1.44 5.56 22.73
C PRO A 285 0.41 4.44 22.49
N LYS A 286 0.57 3.69 21.40
CA LYS A 286 -0.33 2.58 21.03
C LYS A 286 0.00 1.26 21.72
N CYS A 287 1.29 0.93 21.88
CA CYS A 287 1.73 -0.34 22.46
C CYS A 287 2.02 -0.24 23.98
N GLY A 288 2.13 0.97 24.53
CA GLY A 288 2.52 1.17 25.94
C GLY A 288 3.94 0.69 26.25
N ASN A 289 4.78 0.49 25.23
CA ASN A 289 6.15 0.02 25.42
C ASN A 289 7.05 1.21 25.82
N GLU A 290 7.55 1.17 27.06
CA GLU A 290 8.38 2.20 27.69
C GLU A 290 9.86 2.12 27.32
N ASN A 291 10.29 0.98 26.77
CA ASN A 291 11.62 0.75 26.23
C ASN A 291 11.51 0.28 24.78
N ALA A 292 10.76 1.03 23.95
CA ALA A 292 10.79 0.80 22.52
C ALA A 292 12.24 1.02 22.05
N THR A 293 12.97 -0.07 21.91
CA THR A 293 14.39 -0.04 21.59
C THR A 293 14.47 0.43 20.15
N ALA A 294 14.90 1.67 19.94
CA ALA A 294 15.40 2.11 18.65
C ALA A 294 16.74 1.39 18.41
N VAL A 295 16.71 0.07 18.23
CA VAL A 295 17.82 -0.57 17.52
C VAL A 295 17.67 -0.16 16.07
N ALA A 296 18.55 0.77 15.69
CA ALA A 296 18.97 1.12 14.33
C ALA A 296 17.91 1.77 13.42
N ASN A 297 18.26 2.93 12.86
CA ASN A 297 18.26 3.39 11.45
C ASN A 297 17.29 2.79 10.41
N ASP A 298 16.27 2.00 10.76
CA ASP A 298 15.33 1.36 9.83
C ASP A 298 13.87 1.79 10.06
N ASN A 299 13.55 2.45 11.18
CA ASN A 299 12.18 2.89 11.53
C ASN A 299 12.01 4.42 11.53
N VAL A 300 12.89 5.15 10.82
CA VAL A 300 12.72 6.60 10.64
C VAL A 300 12.03 6.88 9.32
N TYR A 301 10.94 7.63 9.39
CA TYR A 301 10.07 7.92 8.26
C TYR A 301 9.98 9.41 8.03
N THR A 302 9.87 9.82 6.76
CA THR A 302 9.64 11.22 6.42
C THR A 302 8.23 11.63 6.83
N ASN A 303 8.10 12.85 7.34
CA ASN A 303 6.85 13.55 7.58
C ASN A 303 7.01 14.99 7.14
N HIS A 304 6.62 15.32 5.91
CA HIS A 304 6.79 16.67 5.40
C HIS A 304 5.50 17.25 4.85
N LEU A 305 5.32 18.56 5.03
CA LEU A 305 4.25 19.33 4.40
C LEU A 305 4.77 20.01 3.13
N LEU A 306 4.17 19.68 1.99
CA LEU A 306 4.40 20.38 0.73
C LEU A 306 3.24 21.35 0.48
N SER A 307 3.56 22.57 0.08
CA SER A 307 2.59 23.42 -0.60
C SER A 307 2.57 23.02 -2.06
N VAL A 308 1.39 22.68 -2.57
CA VAL A 308 1.24 22.23 -3.95
C VAL A 308 0.10 22.98 -4.60
N TYR A 309 0.22 23.22 -5.90
CA TYR A 309 -0.86 23.77 -6.71
C TYR A 309 -1.11 22.90 -7.94
N ASP A 310 -2.36 22.93 -8.38
CA ASP A 310 -2.70 22.64 -9.77
C ASP A 310 -3.05 23.96 -10.46
N ASN A 311 -3.39 23.92 -11.76
CA ASN A 311 -3.65 25.12 -12.55
C ASN A 311 -4.73 26.06 -11.95
N ASP A 312 -5.53 25.59 -10.99
CA ASP A 312 -6.73 26.28 -10.50
C ASP A 312 -6.71 26.53 -8.97
N GLU A 313 -6.05 25.68 -8.16
CA GLU A 313 -6.09 25.75 -6.69
C GLU A 313 -4.77 25.36 -6.01
N GLN A 314 -4.59 25.81 -4.75
CA GLN A 314 -3.45 25.46 -3.90
C GLN A 314 -3.92 24.72 -2.64
N CYS A 315 -3.18 23.69 -2.24
CA CYS A 315 -3.43 22.98 -0.98
C CYS A 315 -2.13 22.48 -0.34
N THR A 316 -2.24 21.80 0.81
CA THR A 316 -1.10 21.20 1.49
C THR A 316 -1.13 19.68 1.36
N PHE A 317 -0.05 19.09 0.84
CA PHE A 317 0.16 17.64 0.87
C PHE A 317 1.02 17.24 2.05
N ILE A 318 0.60 16.19 2.77
CA ILE A 318 1.34 15.56 3.86
C ILE A 318 2.02 14.31 3.28
N ILE A 319 3.35 14.35 3.17
CA ILE A 319 4.17 13.25 2.68
C ILE A 319 4.59 12.39 3.87
N LEU A 320 4.18 11.13 3.86
CA LEU A 320 4.46 10.19 4.96
C LEU A 320 5.22 8.96 4.46
N GLY A 321 6.23 8.55 5.24
CA GLY A 321 6.91 7.28 5.06
C GLY A 321 7.57 7.09 3.71
N ASP A 322 7.26 5.99 3.02
CA ASP A 322 7.88 5.63 1.74
C ASP A 322 7.63 6.67 0.64
N ALA A 323 6.55 7.46 0.72
CA ALA A 323 6.29 8.53 -0.24
C ALA A 323 7.39 9.61 -0.25
N GLY A 324 8.09 9.84 0.88
CA GLY A 324 9.22 10.76 0.92
C GLY A 324 10.48 10.17 0.32
N LYS A 325 10.66 8.85 0.40
CA LYS A 325 11.70 8.14 -0.36
C LYS A 325 11.41 8.22 -1.86
N ASP A 326 10.16 8.02 -2.28
CA ASP A 326 9.77 8.16 -3.68
C ASP A 326 9.99 9.58 -4.21
N LEU A 327 9.87 10.58 -3.33
CA LEU A 327 10.06 12.00 -3.68
C LEU A 327 11.53 12.37 -3.85
N THR A 328 12.37 11.93 -2.91
CA THR A 328 13.77 12.37 -2.80
C THR A 328 14.78 11.36 -3.34
N GLY A 329 14.34 10.12 -3.61
CA GLY A 329 15.19 8.98 -3.98
C GLY A 329 16.00 8.39 -2.82
N ARG A 330 15.94 8.97 -1.62
CA ARG A 330 16.76 8.59 -0.46
C ARG A 330 15.89 8.26 0.74
N LYS A 331 16.33 7.31 1.58
CA LYS A 331 15.62 7.04 2.85
C LYS A 331 15.88 8.18 3.84
N ALA A 332 14.92 8.42 4.73
CA ALA A 332 15.10 9.41 5.82
C ALA A 332 16.35 9.12 6.66
N THR A 333 16.64 7.84 6.86
CA THR A 333 17.77 7.35 7.67
C THR A 333 19.10 7.68 7.00
N GLU A 334 19.19 7.49 5.69
CA GLU A 334 20.36 7.87 4.88
C GLU A 334 20.60 9.39 4.87
N LEU A 335 19.54 10.19 4.99
CA LEU A 335 19.64 11.65 5.05
C LEU A 335 20.14 12.12 6.41
N ILE A 336 19.66 11.50 7.49
CA ILE A 336 20.13 11.77 8.86
C ILE A 336 21.58 11.32 9.03
N ASP A 337 21.92 10.10 8.59
CA ASP A 337 23.27 9.55 8.71
C ASP A 337 24.30 10.42 7.97
N ALA A 338 23.96 10.89 6.76
CA ALA A 338 24.83 11.80 6.00
C ALA A 338 25.05 13.13 6.73
N TYR A 339 24.00 13.71 7.30
CA TYR A 339 24.11 14.96 8.06
C TYR A 339 24.97 14.80 9.33
N VAL A 340 24.80 13.69 10.05
CA VAL A 340 25.59 13.37 11.26
C VAL A 340 27.06 13.17 10.92
N GLN A 341 27.38 12.48 9.82
CA GLN A 341 28.75 12.28 9.35
C GLN A 341 29.45 13.60 8.99
N GLU A 342 28.72 14.53 8.36
CA GLU A 342 29.27 15.82 7.94
C GLU A 342 29.47 16.80 9.11
N ASN A 343 28.62 16.75 10.14
CA ASN A 343 28.59 17.76 11.22
C ASN A 343 29.14 17.27 12.57
N GLY A 344 29.48 15.99 12.71
CA GLY A 344 30.28 15.46 13.83
C GLY A 344 29.59 15.48 15.21
N GLY A 345 28.30 15.12 15.29
CA GLY A 345 27.53 15.05 16.54
C GLY A 345 26.94 13.66 16.83
N ASP A 346 26.40 13.46 18.04
CA ASP A 346 25.61 12.27 18.37
C ASP A 346 24.20 12.40 17.76
N ALA A 347 23.70 11.35 17.11
CA ALA A 347 22.45 11.39 16.33
C ALA A 347 21.19 11.69 17.19
N ALA A 348 21.31 11.56 18.51
CA ALA A 348 20.22 11.72 19.46
C ALA A 348 19.93 13.18 19.86
N GLU A 349 20.84 14.14 19.62
CA GLU A 349 20.71 15.53 20.10
C GLU A 349 20.66 16.61 19.00
N LEU A 350 20.82 16.25 17.72
CA LEU A 350 20.72 17.22 16.62
C LEU A 350 19.30 17.31 16.05
N GLU A 351 18.71 18.50 16.09
CA GLU A 351 17.63 18.87 15.17
C GLU A 351 18.19 18.90 13.74
N VAL A 352 18.00 17.80 13.01
CA VAL A 352 18.48 17.73 11.62
C VAL A 352 17.65 18.70 10.77
N PRO A 353 18.27 19.68 10.11
CA PRO A 353 17.56 20.61 9.25
C PRO A 353 16.97 19.88 8.04
N LEU A 354 15.99 20.52 7.39
CA LEU A 354 15.39 19.98 6.17
C LEU A 354 16.47 19.68 5.10
N PRO A 355 16.58 18.44 4.61
CA PRO A 355 17.56 18.10 3.59
C PRO A 355 17.30 18.80 2.26
N GLN A 356 18.39 19.21 1.58
CA GLN A 356 18.35 19.93 0.30
C GLN A 356 17.56 19.18 -0.79
N CYS A 357 17.57 17.84 -0.78
CA CYS A 357 16.83 17.03 -1.75
C CYS A 357 15.31 17.26 -1.72
N PHE A 358 14.75 17.74 -0.60
CA PHE A 358 13.35 18.17 -0.57
C PHE A 358 13.17 19.52 -1.25
N ILE A 359 14.07 20.46 -1.02
CA ILE A 359 14.06 21.80 -1.66
C ILE A 359 14.21 21.66 -3.17
N ASP A 360 15.04 20.74 -3.63
CA ASP A 360 15.26 20.45 -5.07
C ASP A 360 13.99 19.91 -5.76
N THR A 361 12.96 19.54 -5.00
CA THR A 361 11.66 19.11 -5.55
C THR A 361 10.73 20.27 -5.91
N ILE A 362 11.04 21.50 -5.46
CA ILE A 362 10.27 22.69 -5.80
C ILE A 362 10.26 22.90 -7.33
N GLY A 363 9.08 23.23 -7.86
CA GLY A 363 8.83 23.37 -9.30
C GLY A 363 8.66 22.04 -10.05
N GLN A 364 8.82 20.90 -9.39
CA GLN A 364 8.56 19.60 -10.01
C GLN A 364 7.06 19.30 -10.01
N THR A 365 6.55 18.89 -11.18
CA THR A 365 5.18 18.39 -11.34
C THR A 365 5.23 16.87 -11.19
N LYS A 366 4.41 16.33 -10.28
CA LYS A 366 4.35 14.89 -10.00
C LYS A 366 2.89 14.45 -9.91
N LYS A 367 2.67 13.16 -10.13
CA LYS A 367 1.38 12.49 -9.87
C LYS A 367 1.45 11.86 -8.48
N PHE A 368 0.59 12.32 -7.58
CA PHE A 368 0.51 11.88 -6.19
C PHE A 368 -0.71 10.98 -6.00
N ARG A 369 -0.56 9.88 -5.27
CA ARG A 369 -1.69 9.13 -4.77
C ARG A 369 -2.14 9.70 -3.43
N ILE A 370 -3.33 10.27 -3.41
CA ILE A 370 -3.92 10.97 -2.28
C ILE A 370 -4.89 10.05 -1.54
N LYS A 371 -4.74 9.97 -0.22
CA LYS A 371 -5.69 9.33 0.70
C LYS A 371 -6.50 10.41 1.42
N VAL A 372 -7.82 10.31 1.32
CA VAL A 372 -8.75 11.06 2.19
C VAL A 372 -9.32 10.12 3.24
N ALA A 373 -9.55 10.63 4.44
CA ALA A 373 -10.16 9.94 5.57
C ALA A 373 -11.13 10.87 6.30
N HIS A 374 -11.84 10.35 7.31
CA HIS A 374 -12.90 11.07 8.04
C HIS A 374 -12.53 12.50 8.47
N TYR A 375 -11.29 12.74 8.93
CA TYR A 375 -10.85 14.06 9.37
C TYR A 375 -10.81 15.10 8.23
N ASN A 376 -10.64 14.68 6.97
CA ASN A 376 -10.62 15.57 5.81
C ASN A 376 -12.01 16.17 5.52
N PHE A 377 -13.10 15.54 5.96
CA PHE A 377 -14.47 16.00 5.73
C PHE A 377 -14.92 17.06 6.75
N THR A 378 -14.22 17.16 7.89
CA THR A 378 -14.54 18.11 8.96
C THR A 378 -13.52 19.24 9.07
N SER A 379 -12.40 19.17 8.34
CA SER A 379 -11.33 20.15 8.37
C SER A 379 -11.71 21.44 7.63
N THR A 380 -11.33 22.59 8.20
CA THR A 380 -11.44 23.91 7.56
C THR A 380 -10.33 24.17 6.54
N ARG A 381 -9.22 23.45 6.63
CA ARG A 381 -8.07 23.54 5.71
C ARG A 381 -7.96 22.27 4.88
N LEU A 382 -7.68 22.42 3.58
CA LEU A 382 -7.44 21.29 2.69
C LEU A 382 -6.00 20.80 2.85
N SER A 383 -5.82 19.85 3.76
CA SER A 383 -4.57 19.11 3.94
C SER A 383 -4.80 17.65 3.61
N LEU A 384 -4.07 17.13 2.63
CA LEU A 384 -4.31 15.82 2.01
C LEU A 384 -3.08 14.93 2.19
N ILE A 385 -3.27 13.64 2.49
CA ILE A 385 -2.13 12.73 2.68
C ILE A 385 -1.73 12.14 1.33
N ALA A 386 -0.48 12.31 0.93
CA ALA A 386 0.08 11.60 -0.21
C ALA A 386 0.75 10.31 0.26
N THR A 387 0.24 9.17 -0.20
CA THR A 387 0.72 7.85 0.20
C THR A 387 1.76 7.26 -0.76
N LYS A 388 1.85 7.79 -1.98
CA LYS A 388 2.79 7.33 -3.01
C LYS A 388 3.01 8.41 -4.07
N ILE A 389 4.18 8.43 -4.69
CA ILE A 389 4.43 9.18 -5.94
C ILE A 389 4.41 8.19 -7.10
N VAL A 390 3.58 8.47 -8.10
CA VAL A 390 3.40 7.63 -9.29
C VAL A 390 4.44 8.04 -10.33
N SER A 391 5.09 7.07 -10.96
CA SER A 391 6.16 7.29 -11.93
C SER A 391 5.68 8.03 -13.19
N PRO A 392 6.56 8.79 -13.88
CA PRO A 392 6.16 9.81 -14.86
C PRO A 392 5.65 9.30 -16.21
N SER A 393 5.52 7.98 -16.42
CA SER A 393 5.20 7.38 -17.73
C SER A 393 3.80 7.73 -18.28
N GLU A 394 3.04 8.58 -17.60
CA GLU A 394 1.70 9.05 -17.99
C GLU A 394 1.48 10.56 -17.73
N LEU A 395 2.50 11.41 -17.84
CA LEU A 395 2.28 12.87 -17.77
C LEU A 395 2.00 13.44 -19.18
N PRO A 396 0.91 14.23 -19.37
CA PRO A 396 0.75 14.98 -20.61
C PRO A 396 1.90 16.00 -20.77
N PRO A 397 2.31 16.32 -22.01
CA PRO A 397 3.45 17.20 -22.26
C PRO A 397 3.28 18.55 -21.58
N LYS A 398 4.35 19.03 -20.92
CA LYS A 398 4.41 20.39 -20.36
C LYS A 398 4.30 21.42 -21.49
N ASN A 399 3.30 22.29 -21.44
CA ASN A 399 3.34 23.52 -22.22
C ASN A 399 4.43 24.44 -21.65
N PRO A 400 5.26 25.08 -22.49
CA PRO A 400 6.29 26.01 -22.03
C PRO A 400 5.68 27.27 -21.39
N PRO A 401 6.44 28.00 -20.55
CA PRO A 401 5.91 29.18 -19.88
C PRO A 401 5.50 30.24 -20.89
N LEU A 402 4.33 30.84 -20.66
CA LEU A 402 3.81 31.96 -21.42
C LEU A 402 4.82 33.10 -21.37
N LYS A 403 5.47 33.40 -22.50
CA LYS A 403 6.33 34.59 -22.63
C LYS A 403 5.46 35.83 -22.43
N THR A 404 5.83 36.67 -21.47
CA THR A 404 5.33 38.04 -21.34
C THR A 404 5.60 38.81 -22.65
N PRO A 405 4.62 39.53 -23.22
CA PRO A 405 4.90 40.39 -24.37
C PRO A 405 5.79 41.57 -23.93
N PRO A 406 6.74 42.04 -24.78
CA PRO A 406 7.51 43.23 -24.49
C PRO A 406 6.60 44.45 -24.48
N GLY A 407 6.83 45.36 -23.52
CA GLY A 407 6.28 46.69 -23.57
C GLY A 407 6.81 47.43 -24.79
N THR A 408 5.89 47.89 -25.64
CA THR A 408 6.22 48.79 -26.74
C THR A 408 5.89 50.20 -26.27
N GLU A 409 6.94 50.94 -25.90
CA GLU A 409 6.95 52.39 -26.00
C GLU A 409 6.61 52.74 -27.45
N VAL A 410 5.57 53.55 -27.66
CA VAL A 410 5.30 54.15 -28.97
C VAL A 410 5.33 55.66 -28.79
N GLU A 411 6.44 56.20 -29.28
CA GLU A 411 6.74 57.59 -29.51
C GLU A 411 5.73 58.21 -30.49
N ASN A 412 5.43 59.49 -30.28
CA ASN A 412 4.55 60.33 -31.08
C ASN A 412 4.87 60.26 -32.57
N THR A 413 3.88 60.38 -33.46
CA THR A 413 3.77 61.40 -34.54
C THR A 413 2.45 61.21 -35.32
N GLU A 414 1.68 62.32 -35.38
CA GLU A 414 0.68 62.75 -36.38
C GLU A 414 -0.42 61.80 -36.89
N LEU A 415 -1.68 62.21 -36.65
CA LEU A 415 -2.78 62.02 -37.59
C LEU A 415 -3.52 63.36 -37.76
N ALA A 416 -3.57 63.82 -39.01
CA ALA A 416 -4.31 64.99 -39.44
C ALA A 416 -5.84 64.74 -39.46
N GLU A 417 -6.56 65.77 -39.01
CA GLU A 417 -7.90 66.24 -39.38
C GLU A 417 -8.99 65.24 -39.79
N SER A 418 -10.10 65.21 -39.03
CA SER A 418 -11.39 65.75 -39.53
C SER A 418 -12.51 65.67 -38.47
N SER A 419 -12.94 66.87 -38.07
CA SER A 419 -14.30 67.40 -37.85
C SER A 419 -15.40 66.69 -37.03
N GLY A 420 -15.97 67.49 -36.12
CA GLY A 420 -17.39 67.52 -35.71
C GLY A 420 -17.69 66.81 -34.38
N GLY A 421 -18.20 67.43 -33.31
CA GLY A 421 -18.72 68.76 -33.06
C GLY A 421 -19.74 68.70 -31.92
N GLY A 422 -19.52 69.48 -30.85
CA GLY A 422 -20.51 69.90 -29.82
C GLY A 422 -21.00 68.84 -28.80
N ALA A 423 -21.28 69.14 -27.54
CA ALA A 423 -21.21 70.37 -26.74
C ALA A 423 -21.33 70.01 -25.24
N SER A 424 -20.69 70.86 -24.39
CA SER A 424 -20.98 71.29 -23.00
C SER A 424 -21.71 70.33 -22.02
N ALA A 425 -21.38 70.25 -20.73
CA ALA A 425 -20.95 71.29 -19.82
C ALA A 425 -20.51 70.68 -18.46
N ILE A 426 -19.47 71.25 -17.84
CA ILE A 426 -19.39 71.75 -16.43
C ILE A 426 -20.53 71.32 -15.47
N ASP A 427 -20.33 71.00 -14.19
CA ASP A 427 -19.41 71.61 -13.23
C ASP A 427 -19.32 70.81 -11.90
N ASP A 428 -18.12 70.87 -11.33
CA ASP A 428 -17.74 71.07 -9.94
C ASP A 428 -18.37 70.42 -8.68
N GLN A 429 -17.40 69.97 -7.86
CA GLN A 429 -17.22 70.23 -6.42
C GLN A 429 -18.05 69.45 -5.38
N LYS A 430 -17.34 68.63 -4.58
CA LYS A 430 -16.72 69.00 -3.28
C LYS A 430 -16.80 67.87 -2.23
N LYS A 431 -15.60 67.42 -1.86
CA LYS A 431 -15.11 66.94 -0.55
C LYS A 431 -16.03 67.15 0.68
N ALA A 432 -16.09 66.13 1.54
CA ALA A 432 -15.46 66.08 2.88
C ALA A 432 -15.77 64.70 3.53
N LYS A 433 -14.81 63.80 3.72
CA LYS A 433 -13.91 63.61 4.87
C LYS A 433 -14.58 63.54 6.27
N ARG A 434 -14.57 62.31 6.80
CA ARG A 434 -14.16 61.89 8.17
C ARG A 434 -15.22 62.03 9.29
N THR A 435 -15.44 60.94 10.03
CA THR A 435 -15.18 60.84 11.48
C THR A 435 -15.15 59.36 11.93
N LYS A 436 -14.07 58.99 12.63
CA LYS A 436 -13.91 57.78 13.46
C LYS A 436 -14.47 58.05 14.86
N ARG A 437 -15.06 57.04 15.50
CA ARG A 437 -15.01 56.72 16.96
C ARG A 437 -15.70 55.36 17.12
N SER A 438 -14.99 54.26 17.37
CA SER A 438 -14.54 53.75 18.68
C SER A 438 -15.65 53.69 19.73
N GLY A 439 -16.11 52.47 19.96
CA GLY A 439 -16.84 51.95 21.10
C GLY A 439 -16.58 50.45 21.11
#